data_AF-A0A9N9TEN8-F1
#
_entry.id   AF-A0A9N9TEN8-F1
#
_cell.length_a   1.000
_cell.length_b   1.000
_cell.length_c   1.000
_cell.angle_alpha   90.00
_cell.angle_beta   90.00
_cell.angle_gamma   90.00
#
_symmetry.space_group_name_H-M   'P 1'
#
loop_
_entity.id
_entity.type
_entity.pdbx_description
1 polymer ?
#
loop_
_entity_poly.entity_id
_entity_poly.type
_entity_poly.pdbx_seq_one_letter_code
_entity_poly.pdbx_strand_id
1 'polypeptide(L)'
;MSIPVFILVDGDPHGIEIMLKYRYGSVNTAHVSHELAVPNARWIGIYPSEMKEFDVQTQELTAKELSLLKRLINGPYAANSAILKELKIMLESRRKAGIEALMMTPVFLSEVYLPFKFCTNEFK
;
A
#
# COMPACT_ATOMS: atom_id res chain seq x y z
N MET A 1 -5.64 -16.40 20.73
CA MET A 1 -5.09 -15.04 20.59
C MET A 1 -5.08 -14.68 19.11
N SER A 2 -5.60 -13.52 18.73
CA SER A 2 -5.46 -12.99 17.38
C SER A 2 -4.29 -12.01 17.38
N ILE A 3 -3.25 -12.28 16.59
CA ILE A 3 -2.10 -11.40 16.46
C ILE A 3 -2.43 -10.36 15.38
N PRO A 4 -2.35 -9.06 15.65
CA PRO A 4 -2.58 -8.05 14.63
C PRO A 4 -1.47 -8.11 13.57
N VAL A 5 -1.86 -8.05 12.29
CA VAL A 5 -0.93 -8.11 11.16
C VAL A 5 -0.94 -6.76 10.46
N PHE A 6 0.24 -6.19 10.26
CA PHE A 6 0.45 -4.93 9.55
C PHE A 6 1.34 -5.18 8.35
N ILE A 7 1.02 -4.53 7.23
CA ILE A 7 1.75 -4.66 5.97
C ILE A 7 2.30 -3.28 5.59
N LEU A 8 3.62 -3.19 5.49
CA LEU A 8 4.37 -2.06 4.93
C LEU A 8 4.90 -2.48 3.56
N VAL A 9 4.59 -1.70 2.53
CA VAL A 9 5.02 -1.95 1.14
C VAL A 9 5.42 -0.63 0.47
N ASP A 10 6.11 -0.73 -0.65
CA ASP A 10 6.40 0.43 -1.49
C ASP A 10 5.11 1.12 -1.94
N GLY A 11 5.19 2.44 -2.05
CA GLY A 11 4.16 3.28 -2.61
C GLY A 11 4.17 3.20 -4.14
N ASP A 12 3.95 2.00 -4.67
CA ASP A 12 3.83 1.76 -6.11
C ASP A 12 2.74 0.71 -6.41
N PRO A 13 2.30 0.56 -7.68
CA PRO A 13 1.24 -0.39 -8.01
C PRO A 13 1.58 -1.85 -7.67
N HIS A 14 2.86 -2.25 -7.68
CA HIS A 14 3.28 -3.60 -7.36
C HIS A 14 3.24 -3.85 -5.85
N GLY A 15 3.76 -2.93 -5.03
CA GLY A 15 3.67 -2.97 -3.58
C GLY A 15 2.22 -3.05 -3.11
N ILE A 16 1.35 -2.23 -3.68
CA ILE A 16 -0.09 -2.27 -3.36
C ILE A 16 -0.72 -3.61 -3.79
N GLU A 17 -0.37 -4.16 -4.96
CA GLU A 17 -0.85 -5.49 -5.37
C GLU A 17 -0.40 -6.61 -4.42
N ILE A 18 0.83 -6.53 -3.88
CA ILE A 18 1.33 -7.48 -2.86
C ILE A 18 0.47 -7.41 -1.60
N MET A 19 0.25 -6.21 -1.07
CA MET A 19 -0.60 -6.01 0.11
C MET A 19 -2.02 -6.56 -0.10
N LEU A 20 -2.61 -6.28 -1.26
CA LEU A 20 -3.94 -6.77 -1.63
C LEU A 20 -4.00 -8.30 -1.71
N LYS A 21 -2.97 -8.95 -2.28
CA LYS A 21 -2.89 -10.42 -2.34
C LYS A 21 -2.80 -11.05 -0.96
N TYR A 22 -2.00 -10.49 -0.04
CA TYR A 22 -1.94 -10.99 1.33
C TYR A 22 -3.27 -10.80 2.06
N ARG A 23 -3.95 -9.67 1.86
CA ARG A 23 -5.20 -9.36 2.56
C ARG A 23 -6.41 -10.13 2.04
N TYR A 24 -6.56 -10.23 0.72
CA TYR A 24 -7.78 -10.75 0.08
C TYR A 24 -7.55 -12.08 -0.66
N GLY A 25 -6.30 -12.55 -0.72
CA GLY A 25 -5.91 -13.70 -1.51
C GLY A 25 -5.68 -13.35 -2.99
N SER A 26 -5.06 -14.29 -3.71
CA SER A 26 -4.83 -14.16 -5.16
C SER A 26 -6.01 -14.72 -5.93
N VAL A 27 -6.46 -14.01 -6.97
CA VAL A 27 -7.49 -14.53 -7.89
C VAL A 27 -7.02 -15.82 -8.57
N ASN A 28 -5.72 -15.94 -8.87
CA ASN A 28 -5.13 -17.13 -9.49
C ASN A 28 -5.11 -18.36 -8.57
N THR A 29 -5.32 -18.16 -7.27
CA THR A 29 -5.31 -19.24 -6.27
C THR A 29 -6.66 -19.30 -5.54
N ALA A 30 -7.76 -18.91 -6.21
CA ALA A 30 -9.08 -18.82 -5.61
C ALA A 30 -9.50 -20.09 -4.82
N HIS A 31 -9.03 -21.27 -5.21
CA HIS A 31 -9.27 -22.54 -4.52
C HIS A 31 -8.65 -22.66 -3.12
N VAL A 32 -7.56 -21.92 -2.82
CA VAL A 32 -6.85 -21.96 -1.52
C VAL A 32 -6.75 -20.57 -0.87
N SER A 33 -7.18 -19.53 -1.59
CA SER A 33 -7.08 -18.14 -1.15
C SER A 33 -7.77 -17.86 0.19
N HIS A 34 -8.83 -18.59 0.54
CA HIS A 34 -9.49 -18.41 1.84
C HIS A 34 -8.62 -18.90 3.02
N GLU A 35 -7.74 -19.88 2.79
CA GLU A 35 -6.85 -20.42 3.84
C GLU A 35 -5.54 -19.63 3.95
N LEU A 36 -5.13 -18.96 2.86
CA LEU A 36 -3.85 -18.25 2.77
C LEU A 36 -3.97 -16.73 2.91
N ALA A 37 -5.18 -16.17 2.77
CA ALA A 37 -5.41 -14.75 2.99
C ALA A 37 -5.37 -14.40 4.48
N VAL A 38 -5.01 -13.15 4.76
CA VAL A 38 -5.05 -12.55 6.09
C VAL A 38 -6.02 -11.36 6.05
N PRO A 39 -7.35 -11.58 6.13
CA PRO A 39 -8.36 -10.52 5.96
C PRO A 39 -8.21 -9.36 6.95
N ASN A 40 -7.67 -9.66 8.13
CA ASN A 40 -7.44 -8.69 9.20
C ASN A 40 -6.10 -7.92 9.05
N ALA A 41 -5.31 -8.21 8.01
CA ALA A 41 -4.08 -7.46 7.74
C ALA A 41 -4.41 -6.01 7.39
N ARG A 42 -3.69 -5.09 8.03
CA ARG A 42 -3.89 -3.65 7.85
C ARG A 42 -2.70 -3.07 7.11
N TRP A 43 -2.96 -2.29 6.07
CA TRP A 43 -1.93 -1.58 5.35
C TRP A 43 -1.49 -0.38 6.20
N ILE A 44 -0.19 -0.24 6.46
CA ILE A 44 0.37 0.85 7.28
C ILE A 44 1.02 1.95 6.43
N GLY A 45 1.36 1.65 5.17
CA GLY A 45 2.05 2.56 4.27
C GLY A 45 2.89 1.83 3.23
N ILE A 46 3.62 2.55 2.36
CA ILE A 46 3.54 4.02 2.19
C ILE A 46 2.29 4.38 1.42
N TYR A 47 1.49 5.33 1.89
CA TYR A 47 0.31 5.77 1.16
C TYR A 47 0.69 6.76 0.04
N PRO A 48 0.06 6.64 -1.15
CA PRO A 48 0.15 7.64 -2.21
C PRO A 48 -0.15 9.08 -1.76
N SER A 49 -1.12 9.27 -0.85
CA SER A 49 -1.43 10.58 -0.24
C SER A 49 -0.26 11.17 0.55
N GLU A 50 0.52 10.33 1.21
CA GLU A 50 1.62 10.74 2.08
C GLU A 50 2.87 11.18 1.32
N MET A 51 3.03 10.75 0.07
CA MET A 51 4.22 11.10 -0.72
C MET A 51 4.42 12.61 -0.82
N LYS A 52 3.32 13.36 -0.91
CA LYS A 52 3.36 14.83 -0.95
C LYS A 52 3.57 15.44 0.44
N GLU A 53 3.03 14.82 1.48
CA GLU A 53 3.11 15.34 2.85
C GLU A 53 4.52 15.22 3.44
N PHE A 54 5.22 14.13 3.14
CA PHE A 54 6.60 13.91 3.58
C PHE A 54 7.66 14.40 2.59
N ASP A 55 7.25 15.04 1.48
CA ASP A 55 8.14 15.53 0.41
C ASP A 55 9.16 14.46 -0.05
N VAL A 56 8.69 13.23 -0.20
CA VAL A 56 9.58 12.11 -0.54
C VAL A 56 10.06 12.20 -1.98
N GLN A 57 11.26 11.71 -2.24
CA GLN A 57 11.73 11.56 -3.62
C GLN A 57 10.86 10.54 -4.37
N THR A 58 10.18 11.01 -5.41
CA THR A 58 9.28 10.18 -6.24
C THR A 58 9.81 9.98 -7.65
N GLN A 59 9.36 8.90 -8.27
CA GLN A 59 9.58 8.61 -9.68
C GLN A 59 8.26 8.60 -10.43
N GLU A 60 8.30 8.80 -11.74
CA GLU A 60 7.11 8.66 -12.59
C GLU A 60 6.72 7.19 -12.78
N LEU A 61 5.41 6.93 -12.85
CA LEU A 61 4.90 5.62 -13.22
C LEU A 61 5.17 5.32 -14.69
N THR A 62 5.64 4.11 -14.96
CA THR A 62 5.74 3.58 -16.32
C THR A 62 4.36 3.27 -16.91
N ALA A 63 4.27 3.14 -18.24
CA ALA A 63 3.03 2.74 -18.91
C ALA A 63 2.50 1.37 -18.40
N LYS A 64 3.41 0.44 -18.07
CA LYS A 64 3.05 -0.87 -17.51
C LYS A 64 2.43 -0.74 -16.12
N GLU A 65 3.03 0.09 -15.26
CA GLU A 65 2.53 0.37 -13.91
C GLU A 65 1.19 1.12 -13.94
N LEU A 66 1.00 2.05 -14.87
CA LEU A 66 -0.30 2.72 -15.08
C LEU A 66 -1.39 1.72 -15.50
N SER A 67 -1.05 0.73 -16.33
CA SER A 67 -1.98 -0.33 -16.73
C SER A 67 -2.35 -1.22 -15.54
N LEU A 68 -1.36 -1.62 -14.73
CA LEU A 68 -1.59 -2.35 -13.48
C LEU A 68 -2.48 -1.56 -12.53
N LEU A 69 -2.19 -0.28 -12.31
CA LEU A 69 -2.95 0.60 -11.44
C LEU A 69 -4.43 0.68 -11.85
N LYS A 70 -4.71 0.86 -13.14
CA LYS A 70 -6.08 0.85 -13.68
C LYS A 70 -6.77 -0.50 -13.45
N ARG A 71 -6.04 -1.61 -13.59
CA ARG A 71 -6.58 -2.95 -13.29
C ARG A 71 -6.92 -3.11 -11.81
N LEU A 72 -6.09 -2.60 -10.90
CA LEU A 72 -6.36 -2.64 -9.45
C LEU A 72 -7.59 -1.80 -9.09
N ILE A 73 -7.72 -0.60 -9.67
CA ILE A 73 -8.87 0.30 -9.46
C ILE A 73 -10.19 -0.33 -9.91
N ASN A 74 -10.19 -1.04 -11.04
CA ASN A 74 -11.38 -1.70 -11.59
C ASN A 74 -11.55 -3.14 -11.08
N GLY A 75 -10.64 -3.61 -10.23
CA GLY A 75 -10.60 -4.98 -9.73
C GLY A 75 -11.52 -5.19 -8.51
N PRO A 76 -11.56 -6.43 -7.98
CA PRO A 76 -12.41 -6.79 -6.85
C PRO A 76 -12.06 -6.04 -5.55
N TYR A 77 -10.85 -5.50 -5.46
CA TYR A 77 -10.35 -4.76 -4.30
C TYR A 77 -10.93 -3.35 -4.16
N ALA A 78 -11.67 -2.87 -5.18
CA ALA A 78 -12.34 -1.57 -5.17
C ALA A 78 -13.42 -1.43 -4.08
N ALA A 79 -13.83 -2.53 -3.45
CA ALA A 79 -14.79 -2.53 -2.34
C ALA A 79 -14.29 -1.77 -1.10
N ASN A 80 -12.97 -1.69 -0.88
CA ASN A 80 -12.41 -0.90 0.21
C ASN A 80 -12.19 0.55 -0.24
N SER A 81 -13.04 1.46 0.25
CA SER A 81 -13.02 2.88 -0.12
C SER A 81 -11.71 3.60 0.25
N ALA A 82 -11.05 3.20 1.33
CA ALA A 82 -9.79 3.79 1.77
C ALA A 82 -8.64 3.41 0.82
N ILE A 83 -8.55 2.15 0.41
CA ILE A 83 -7.56 1.70 -0.58
C ILE A 83 -7.85 2.29 -1.96
N LEU A 84 -9.12 2.31 -2.37
CA LEU A 84 -9.52 2.88 -3.66
C LEU A 84 -9.16 4.37 -3.75
N LYS A 85 -9.30 5.12 -2.64
CA LYS A 85 -8.87 6.53 -2.56
C LYS A 85 -7.39 6.67 -2.84
N GLU A 86 -6.54 5.85 -2.22
CA GLU A 86 -5.09 5.88 -2.43
C GLU A 86 -4.70 5.53 -3.88
N LEU A 87 -5.33 4.51 -4.46
CA LEU A 87 -5.10 4.15 -5.87
C LEU A 87 -5.46 5.29 -6.83
N LYS A 88 -6.55 6.02 -6.55
CA LYS A 88 -6.95 7.19 -7.35
C LYS A 88 -5.95 8.35 -7.20
N ILE A 89 -5.48 8.62 -5.98
CA ILE A 89 -4.44 9.63 -5.73
C ILE A 89 -3.17 9.30 -6.51
N MET A 90 -2.75 8.02 -6.51
CA MET A 90 -1.62 7.56 -7.30
C MET A 90 -1.85 7.73 -8.81
N LEU A 91 -3.07 7.51 -9.29
CA LEU A 91 -3.41 7.66 -10.71
C LEU A 91 -3.38 9.14 -11.14
N GLU A 92 -3.83 10.03 -10.26
CA GLU A 92 -3.81 11.49 -10.46
C GLU A 92 -2.38 12.04 -10.42
N SER A 93 -1.59 11.67 -9.41
CA SER A 93 -0.22 12.15 -9.25
C SER A 93 0.75 11.54 -10.27
N ARG A 94 0.47 10.30 -10.72
CA ARG A 94 1.36 9.47 -11.54
C ARG A 94 2.76 9.28 -10.95
N ARG A 95 2.85 9.33 -9.62
CA ARG A 95 4.09 9.17 -8.87
C ARG A 95 4.13 7.87 -8.08
N LYS A 96 5.35 7.35 -7.90
CA LYS A 96 5.67 6.21 -7.04
C LYS A 96 6.88 6.51 -6.15
N ALA A 97 7.00 5.79 -5.05
CA ALA A 97 8.14 5.85 -4.14
C ALA A 97 8.37 4.49 -3.47
N GLY A 98 9.63 4.10 -3.30
CA GLY A 98 10.01 2.96 -2.46
C GLY A 98 10.02 3.31 -0.98
N ILE A 99 10.05 2.32 -0.10
CA ILE A 99 10.18 2.52 1.36
C ILE A 99 11.44 3.31 1.71
N GLU A 100 12.51 3.15 0.94
CA GLU A 100 13.77 3.87 1.10
C GLU A 100 13.59 5.39 0.92
N ALA A 101 12.55 5.84 0.21
CA ALA A 101 12.27 7.27 0.06
C ALA A 101 11.83 7.93 1.38
N LEU A 102 11.37 7.16 2.38
CA LEU A 102 11.13 7.64 3.74
C LEU A 102 12.40 7.66 4.60
N MET A 103 13.52 7.09 4.15
CA MET A 103 14.77 7.09 4.90
C MET A 103 15.51 8.44 4.78
N MET A 104 14.82 9.55 5.09
CA MET A 104 15.43 10.89 5.18
C MET A 104 16.60 10.90 6.16
N THR A 105 16.49 10.09 7.20
CA THR A 105 17.58 9.71 8.12
C THR A 105 17.54 8.20 8.32
N PRO A 106 18.65 7.57 8.76
CA PRO A 106 18.70 6.11 8.99
C PRO A 106 17.67 5.59 10.00
N VAL A 107 17.15 6.47 10.86
CA VAL A 107 16.23 6.13 11.94
C VAL A 107 14.80 6.60 11.69
N PHE A 108 14.54 7.36 10.61
CA PHE A 108 13.22 7.97 10.39
C PHE A 108 12.10 6.94 10.34
N LEU A 109 12.31 5.81 9.65
CA LEU A 109 11.30 4.76 9.53
C LEU A 109 10.93 4.15 10.90
N SER A 110 11.93 3.82 11.72
CA SER A 110 11.73 3.11 12.99
C SER A 110 11.37 4.03 14.16
N GLU A 111 11.90 5.25 14.19
CA GLU A 111 11.75 6.19 15.31
C GLU A 111 10.69 7.27 15.07
N VAL A 112 10.26 7.49 13.81
CA VAL A 112 9.30 8.54 13.46
C VAL A 112 8.08 7.96 12.75
N TYR A 113 8.25 7.40 11.56
CA TYR A 113 7.12 7.01 10.71
C TYR A 113 6.27 5.90 11.34
N LEU A 114 6.87 4.77 11.73
CA LEU A 114 6.14 3.68 12.35
C LEU A 114 5.51 4.08 13.70
N PRO A 115 6.24 4.69 14.65
CA PRO A 115 5.65 5.17 15.89
C PRO A 115 4.49 6.14 15.66
N PHE A 116 4.61 7.08 14.72
CA PHE A 116 3.54 8.00 14.35
C PHE A 116 2.29 7.23 13.91
N LYS A 117 2.44 6.26 12.99
CA LYS A 117 1.34 5.40 12.51
C LYS A 117 0.64 4.64 13.63
N PHE A 118 1.40 4.08 14.56
CA PHE A 118 0.84 3.36 15.71
C PHE A 118 0.16 4.27 16.72
N CYS A 119 0.69 5.46 16.97
CA CYS A 119 0.07 6.44 17.85
C CYS A 119 -1.23 7.02 17.29
N THR A 120 -1.32 7.23 15.97
CA THR A 120 -2.51 7.81 15.31
C THR A 120 -3.53 6.76 14.85
N ASN A 121 -3.19 5.46 14.94
CA ASN A 121 -3.97 4.34 14.40
C ASN A 121 -4.29 4.47 12.90
N GLU A 122 -3.38 5.05 12.12
CA GLU A 122 -3.55 5.28 10.69
C GLU A 122 -3.24 4.04 9.85
N PHE A 123 -4.17 3.09 9.85
CA PHE A 123 -4.09 1.87 9.04
C PHE A 123 -5.32 1.73 8.13
N LYS A 124 -5.12 1.24 6.90
CA LYS A 124 -6.19 1.03 5.91
C LYS A 124 -6.51 -0.45 5.70
#